data_AF-A0A7W4NR45-F1
#
_entry.id   AF-A0A7W4NR45-F1
#
_cell.length_a   1.000
_cell.length_b   1.000
_cell.length_c   1.000
_cell.angle_alpha   90.00
_cell.angle_beta   90.00
_cell.angle_gamma   90.00
#
_symmetry.space_group_name_H-M   'P 1'
#
loop_
_entity.id
_entity.type
_entity.pdbx_description
1 polymer ?
#
loop_
_entity_poly.entity_id
_entity_poly.type
_entity_poly.pdbx_seq_one_letter_code
_entity_poly.pdbx_strand_id
1 'polypeptide(L)'
;MMVRRLGCRPAETRKGQPSLSGLRMMNRRAPARLIRDHIDPAPLMLANDRLGNCTSAGLGNHIRATAALAGYQVAVRDADAILFYERSTGYSPADSATDQGGIEVDVLAHATREGYGLADQTLYPVWGSTPPGDLNGLRLVMAGMGAAYLGVELALADQAEGGVWDITTPGDQTPGSWGGHCLLAWAYDGTDEGSIVHLLTWGGIQRATWRWVRSRIMECHGIAWRQLMPASGLLNGQDWGDLQADNAAFLTA
;
A
#
# COMPACT_ATOMS: atom_id res chain seq x y z
N MET A 1 25.60 -0.88 -1.55
CA MET A 1 24.28 -0.60 -2.13
C MET A 1 23.31 -1.61 -1.54
N MET A 2 22.20 -1.17 -0.94
CA MET A 2 21.20 -2.08 -0.38
C MET A 2 20.39 -2.68 -1.53
N VAL A 3 20.20 -4.00 -1.56
CA VAL A 3 19.42 -4.66 -2.62
C VAL A 3 17.95 -4.29 -2.44
N ARG A 4 17.27 -3.95 -3.55
CA ARG A 4 15.85 -3.62 -3.60
C ARG A 4 15.16 -4.66 -4.45
N ARG A 5 14.22 -5.42 -3.89
CA ARG A 5 13.43 -6.41 -4.63
C ARG A 5 12.07 -5.85 -4.98
N LEU A 6 11.62 -6.23 -6.16
CA LEU A 6 10.30 -5.95 -6.72
C LEU A 6 9.45 -7.21 -6.64
N GLY A 7 8.15 -7.08 -6.85
CA GLY A 7 7.26 -8.24 -6.82
C GLY A 7 5.77 -7.92 -6.81
N CYS A 8 5.39 -6.69 -7.17
CA CYS A 8 4.00 -6.43 -7.51
C CYS A 8 3.81 -6.93 -8.93
N ARG A 9 2.85 -7.84 -9.11
CA ARG A 9 2.45 -8.29 -10.43
C ARG A 9 1.58 -7.21 -11.10
N PRO A 10 1.35 -7.29 -12.43
CA PRO A 10 0.46 -6.36 -13.11
C PRO A 10 -0.91 -6.30 -12.42
N ALA A 11 -1.49 -5.10 -12.35
CA ALA A 11 -2.79 -4.88 -11.74
C ALA A 11 -3.86 -5.74 -12.43
N GLU A 12 -4.72 -6.35 -11.63
CA GLU A 12 -5.86 -7.12 -12.13
C GLU A 12 -7.13 -6.79 -11.34
N THR A 13 -8.27 -6.86 -12.03
CA THR A 13 -9.58 -6.67 -11.41
C THR A 13 -10.27 -8.01 -11.21
N ARG A 14 -10.77 -8.28 -10.01
CA ARG A 14 -11.65 -9.41 -9.70
C ARG A 14 -13.10 -8.96 -9.77
N LYS A 15 -13.96 -9.86 -10.27
CA LYS A 15 -15.41 -9.62 -10.27
C LYS A 15 -15.88 -9.45 -8.83
N GLY A 16 -16.59 -8.36 -8.56
CA GLY A 16 -17.15 -8.08 -7.24
C GLY A 16 -16.14 -7.62 -6.20
N GLN A 17 -14.90 -7.27 -6.59
CA GLN A 17 -13.94 -6.73 -5.63
C GLN A 17 -14.49 -5.45 -4.96
N PRO A 18 -14.24 -5.23 -3.66
CA PRO A 18 -14.76 -4.07 -2.97
C PRO A 18 -14.29 -2.75 -3.60
N SER A 19 -15.21 -1.80 -3.75
CA SER A 19 -14.95 -0.49 -4.34
C SER A 19 -15.17 0.62 -3.30
N LEU A 20 -14.23 1.56 -3.22
CA LEU A 20 -14.38 2.72 -2.34
C LEU A 20 -15.30 3.79 -2.95
N SER A 21 -15.51 3.80 -4.26
CA SER A 21 -16.21 4.89 -4.96
C SER A 21 -17.63 5.16 -4.46
N GLY A 22 -18.29 4.17 -3.85
CA GLY A 22 -19.63 4.32 -3.26
C GLY A 22 -19.66 4.95 -1.86
N LEU A 23 -18.51 5.02 -1.17
CA LEU A 23 -18.44 5.49 0.21
C LEU A 23 -18.62 7.01 0.28
N ARG A 24 -19.30 7.50 1.33
CA ARG A 24 -19.55 8.93 1.53
C ARG A 24 -18.25 9.72 1.69
N MET A 25 -17.24 9.13 2.32
CA MET A 25 -15.92 9.75 2.44
C MET A 25 -15.30 10.10 1.09
N MET A 26 -15.57 9.30 0.04
CA MET A 26 -14.98 9.47 -1.29
C MET A 26 -15.61 10.62 -2.08
N ASN A 27 -16.78 11.10 -1.68
CA ASN A 27 -17.44 12.27 -2.25
C ASN A 27 -16.92 13.61 -1.69
N ARG A 28 -15.93 13.58 -0.79
CA ARG A 28 -15.36 14.78 -0.17
C ARG A 28 -14.24 15.36 -1.02
N ARG A 29 -13.83 16.60 -0.70
CA ARG A 29 -12.57 17.16 -1.17
C ARG A 29 -11.47 16.75 -0.20
N ALA A 30 -10.40 16.15 -0.71
CA ALA A 30 -9.23 15.83 0.11
C ALA A 30 -8.57 17.11 0.66
N PRO A 31 -7.88 17.03 1.82
CA PRO A 31 -7.07 18.14 2.32
C PRO A 31 -6.06 18.63 1.26
N ALA A 32 -5.79 19.93 1.21
CA ALA A 32 -4.77 20.48 0.31
C ALA A 32 -3.35 20.00 0.69
N ARG A 33 -3.13 19.61 1.94
CA ARG A 33 -1.88 19.06 2.46
C ARG A 33 -2.21 17.99 3.50
N LEU A 34 -1.40 16.95 3.58
CA LEU A 34 -1.45 15.94 4.63
C LEU A 34 -0.05 15.82 5.25
N ILE A 35 0.23 16.68 6.23
CA ILE A 35 1.54 16.79 6.86
C ILE A 35 1.60 15.87 8.09
N ARG A 36 2.61 14.99 8.12
CA ARG A 36 2.84 13.98 9.16
C ARG A 36 4.32 13.89 9.56
N ASP A 37 5.02 15.01 9.48
CA ASP A 37 6.45 15.14 9.82
C ASP A 37 6.77 14.83 11.30
N HIS A 38 5.80 15.03 12.19
CA HIS A 38 5.86 14.72 13.62
C HIS A 38 5.48 13.26 13.95
N ILE A 39 5.15 12.44 12.94
CA ILE A 39 4.77 11.03 13.11
C ILE A 39 5.78 10.18 12.37
N ASP A 40 6.51 9.34 13.09
CA ASP A 40 7.41 8.35 12.49
C ASP A 40 6.63 7.05 12.19
N PRO A 41 6.35 6.72 10.90
CA PRO A 41 5.73 5.44 10.55
C PRO A 41 6.70 4.25 10.69
N ALA A 42 7.99 4.51 10.94
CA ALA A 42 9.07 3.56 11.13
C ALA A 42 8.98 2.34 10.18
N PRO A 43 8.94 2.54 8.85
CA PRO A 43 8.81 1.44 7.91
C PRO A 43 10.01 0.49 8.01
N LEU A 44 9.77 -0.79 7.78
CA LEU A 44 10.77 -1.86 7.82
C LEU A 44 10.98 -2.47 6.43
N MET A 45 12.14 -3.11 6.26
CA MET A 45 12.48 -3.83 5.02
C MET A 45 11.61 -5.08 4.83
N LEU A 46 11.32 -5.81 5.93
CA LEU A 46 10.45 -7.00 5.94
C LEU A 46 10.84 -8.02 4.86
N ALA A 47 12.15 -8.32 4.75
CA ALA A 47 12.73 -9.21 3.74
C ALA A 47 12.60 -8.77 2.27
N ASN A 48 12.13 -7.56 1.96
CA ASN A 48 11.96 -7.07 0.60
C ASN A 48 13.27 -6.55 -0.05
N ASP A 49 14.41 -6.87 0.55
CA ASP A 49 15.76 -6.82 -0.01
C ASP A 49 16.23 -8.18 -0.54
N ARG A 50 15.55 -9.27 -0.18
CA ARG A 50 15.87 -10.64 -0.58
C ARG A 50 14.76 -11.34 -1.38
N LEU A 51 13.49 -11.04 -1.08
CA LEU A 51 12.32 -11.65 -1.72
C LEU A 51 11.47 -10.63 -2.48
N GLY A 52 10.73 -11.10 -3.48
CA GLY A 52 9.72 -10.32 -4.20
C GLY A 52 8.43 -10.09 -3.41
N ASN A 53 8.51 -9.97 -2.09
CA ASN A 53 7.37 -9.94 -1.19
C ASN A 53 6.82 -8.52 -0.91
N CYS A 54 7.03 -7.55 -1.82
CA CYS A 54 6.67 -6.14 -1.56
C CYS A 54 5.20 -5.95 -1.19
N THR A 55 4.29 -6.79 -1.70
CA THR A 55 2.86 -6.76 -1.35
C THR A 55 2.61 -7.14 0.12
N SER A 56 3.28 -8.19 0.61
CA SER A 56 3.28 -8.58 2.03
C SER A 56 3.96 -7.53 2.91
N ALA A 57 5.12 -7.03 2.50
CA ALA A 57 5.85 -5.98 3.22
C ALA A 57 5.04 -4.68 3.28
N GLY A 58 4.29 -4.34 2.22
CA GLY A 58 3.36 -3.23 2.17
C GLY A 58 2.27 -3.35 3.23
N LEU A 59 1.63 -4.52 3.37
CA LEU A 59 0.63 -4.76 4.41
C LEU A 59 1.23 -4.64 5.83
N GLY A 60 2.38 -5.26 6.07
CA GLY A 60 3.09 -5.14 7.36
C GLY A 60 3.45 -3.70 7.71
N ASN A 61 3.93 -2.92 6.74
CA ASN A 61 4.21 -1.50 6.93
C ASN A 61 2.93 -0.65 7.06
N HIS A 62 1.82 -1.06 6.46
CA HIS A 62 0.54 -0.37 6.64
C HIS A 62 0.03 -0.53 8.07
N ILE A 63 0.16 -1.72 8.66
CA ILE A 63 -0.13 -1.96 10.08
C ILE A 63 0.68 -1.00 10.96
N ARG A 64 2.00 -0.89 10.71
CA ARG A 64 2.90 0.01 11.45
C ARG A 64 2.55 1.48 11.27
N ALA A 65 2.26 1.89 10.03
CA ALA A 65 1.86 3.26 9.71
C ALA A 65 0.53 3.64 10.37
N THR A 66 -0.47 2.74 10.34
CA THR A 66 -1.75 2.94 11.02
C THR A 66 -1.58 3.05 12.54
N ALA A 67 -0.76 2.20 13.16
CA ALA A 67 -0.44 2.27 14.59
C ALA A 67 0.26 3.58 14.96
N ALA A 68 1.19 4.06 14.12
CA ALA A 68 1.92 5.31 14.34
C ALA A 68 0.98 6.52 14.43
N LEU A 69 -0.11 6.54 13.65
CA LEU A 69 -1.13 7.60 13.72
C LEU A 69 -1.82 7.68 15.09
N ALA A 70 -1.81 6.60 15.86
CA ALA A 70 -2.35 6.52 17.21
C ALA A 70 -1.27 6.65 18.30
N GLY A 71 -0.03 6.98 17.94
CA GLY A 71 1.06 7.26 18.88
C GLY A 71 1.76 6.03 19.44
N TYR A 72 1.62 4.86 18.80
CA TYR A 72 2.32 3.63 19.18
C TYR A 72 2.90 2.89 17.97
N GLN A 73 3.60 1.78 18.21
CA GLN A 73 4.14 0.92 17.15
C GLN A 73 3.75 -0.53 17.35
N VAL A 74 3.50 -1.21 16.23
CA VAL A 74 3.26 -2.65 16.17
C VAL A 74 4.55 -3.33 15.71
N ALA A 75 4.97 -4.37 16.44
CA ALA A 75 6.11 -5.18 16.05
C ALA A 75 5.71 -6.07 14.86
N VAL A 76 6.39 -5.89 13.73
CA VAL A 76 6.26 -6.75 12.55
C VAL A 76 7.66 -7.25 12.21
N ARG A 77 7.83 -8.58 12.14
CA ARG A 77 9.11 -9.21 11.88
C ARG A 77 9.18 -9.65 10.42
N ASP A 78 10.39 -9.83 9.91
CA ASP A 78 10.60 -10.49 8.62
C ASP A 78 9.89 -11.84 8.53
N ALA A 79 9.90 -12.64 9.60
CA ALA A 79 9.22 -13.93 9.64
C ALA A 79 7.70 -13.83 9.44
N ASP A 80 7.08 -12.76 9.96
CA ASP A 80 5.64 -12.51 9.80
C ASP A 80 5.32 -12.20 8.32
N ALA A 81 6.13 -11.32 7.71
CA ALA A 81 5.98 -10.95 6.30
C ALA A 81 6.31 -12.10 5.32
N ILE A 82 7.29 -12.95 5.65
CA ILE A 82 7.61 -14.13 4.84
C ILE A 82 6.46 -15.14 4.91
N LEU A 83 5.97 -15.46 6.11
CA LEU A 83 4.87 -16.41 6.27
C LEU A 83 3.59 -15.94 5.57
N PHE A 84 3.26 -14.65 5.68
CA PHE A 84 2.12 -14.10 4.96
C PHE A 84 2.34 -14.15 3.43
N TYR A 85 3.55 -13.87 2.95
CA TYR A 85 3.89 -13.97 1.53
C TYR A 85 3.73 -15.40 0.99
N GLU A 86 4.24 -16.41 1.71
CA GLU A 86 4.05 -17.84 1.38
C GLU A 86 2.55 -18.17 1.22
N ARG A 87 1.74 -17.77 2.20
CA ARG A 87 0.31 -18.09 2.24
C ARG A 87 -0.53 -17.35 1.20
N SER A 88 -0.18 -16.10 0.90
CA SER A 88 -0.95 -15.24 -0.02
C SER A 88 -0.58 -15.44 -1.49
N THR A 89 0.62 -15.96 -1.79
CA THR A 89 1.11 -16.06 -3.18
C THR A 89 1.51 -17.46 -3.61
N GLY A 90 1.68 -18.39 -2.66
CA GLY A 90 2.20 -19.73 -2.94
C GLY A 90 3.72 -19.78 -3.03
N TYR A 91 4.43 -18.70 -2.69
CA TYR A 91 5.89 -18.73 -2.52
C TYR A 91 6.30 -19.85 -1.56
N SER A 92 7.36 -20.57 -1.92
CA SER A 92 7.97 -21.65 -1.16
C SER A 92 9.46 -21.38 -0.99
N PRO A 93 9.98 -21.29 0.25
CA PRO A 93 11.40 -21.09 0.48
C PRO A 93 12.27 -22.28 0.03
N ALA A 94 11.66 -23.44 -0.25
CA ALA A 94 12.34 -24.60 -0.80
C ALA A 94 12.54 -24.52 -2.33
N ASP A 95 11.83 -23.61 -3.01
CA ASP A 95 11.91 -23.44 -4.46
C ASP A 95 11.91 -21.95 -4.83
N SER A 96 13.09 -21.40 -5.11
CA SER A 96 13.26 -20.00 -5.50
C SER A 96 12.52 -19.64 -6.79
N ALA A 97 12.14 -20.61 -7.64
CA ALA A 97 11.35 -20.32 -8.84
C ALA A 97 9.92 -19.86 -8.50
N THR A 98 9.45 -20.09 -7.26
CA THR A 98 8.14 -19.64 -6.78
C THR A 98 8.12 -18.18 -6.29
N ASP A 99 9.28 -17.51 -6.18
CA ASP A 99 9.38 -16.08 -5.83
C ASP A 99 8.97 -15.21 -7.04
N GLN A 100 7.66 -15.15 -7.29
CA GLN A 100 7.05 -14.51 -8.47
C GLN A 100 6.22 -13.27 -8.11
N GLY A 101 6.35 -12.77 -6.89
CA GLY A 101 5.55 -11.66 -6.39
C GLY A 101 4.08 -12.02 -6.12
N GLY A 102 3.22 -11.01 -6.02
CA GLY A 102 1.79 -11.17 -5.77
C GLY A 102 0.94 -10.19 -6.57
N ILE A 103 -0.29 -10.61 -6.90
CA ILE A 103 -1.34 -9.73 -7.42
C ILE A 103 -2.02 -9.09 -6.21
N GLU A 104 -2.05 -7.76 -6.14
CA GLU A 104 -2.46 -7.06 -4.92
C GLU A 104 -3.88 -7.39 -4.47
N VAL A 105 -4.83 -7.48 -5.40
CA VAL A 105 -6.21 -7.85 -5.07
C VAL A 105 -6.31 -9.26 -4.45
N ASP A 106 -5.53 -10.23 -4.92
CA ASP A 106 -5.52 -11.58 -4.35
C ASP A 106 -4.87 -11.59 -2.95
N VAL A 107 -3.80 -10.79 -2.80
CA VAL A 107 -3.13 -10.59 -1.51
C VAL A 107 -4.05 -9.92 -0.49
N LEU A 108 -4.81 -8.90 -0.88
CA LEU A 108 -5.80 -8.22 -0.04
C LEU A 108 -6.99 -9.13 0.30
N ALA A 109 -7.47 -9.92 -0.66
CA ALA A 109 -8.49 -10.94 -0.42
C ALA A 109 -8.03 -11.97 0.63
N HIS A 110 -6.78 -12.44 0.51
CA HIS A 110 -6.18 -13.32 1.49
C HIS A 110 -6.07 -12.64 2.87
N ALA A 111 -5.60 -11.39 2.92
CA ALA A 111 -5.48 -10.64 4.16
C ALA A 111 -6.83 -10.52 4.89
N THR A 112 -7.91 -10.21 4.17
CA THR A 112 -9.24 -10.10 4.79
C THR A 112 -9.79 -11.44 5.27
N ARG A 113 -9.52 -12.53 4.53
CA ARG A 113 -10.02 -13.86 4.88
C ARG A 113 -9.23 -14.50 6.04
N GLU A 114 -7.91 -14.53 5.91
CA GLU A 114 -7.01 -15.30 6.77
C GLU A 114 -6.28 -14.43 7.80
N GLY A 115 -6.25 -13.12 7.59
CA GLY A 115 -5.56 -12.15 8.44
C GLY A 115 -4.05 -12.08 8.17
N TYR A 116 -3.44 -11.04 8.72
CA TYR A 116 -1.99 -10.88 8.80
C TYR A 116 -1.53 -11.31 10.19
N GLY A 117 -0.92 -12.49 10.27
CA GLY A 117 -0.45 -13.06 11.53
C GLY A 117 0.82 -12.38 12.03
N LEU A 118 0.81 -11.96 13.29
CA LEU A 118 1.95 -11.47 14.04
C LEU A 118 2.29 -12.44 15.17
N ALA A 119 3.35 -12.15 15.92
CA ALA A 119 3.78 -12.99 17.04
C ALA A 119 2.70 -13.16 18.14
N ASP A 120 1.90 -12.11 18.37
CA ASP A 120 0.99 -12.00 19.52
C ASP A 120 -0.49 -11.89 19.12
N GLN A 121 -0.80 -11.66 17.85
CA GLN A 121 -2.16 -11.47 17.36
C GLN A 121 -2.26 -11.67 15.85
N THR A 122 -3.47 -11.78 15.34
CA THR A 122 -3.76 -11.70 13.90
C THR A 122 -4.62 -10.48 13.63
N LEU A 123 -4.23 -9.69 12.62
CA LEU A 123 -4.96 -8.49 12.21
C LEU A 123 -5.75 -8.75 10.93
N TYR A 124 -7.00 -8.31 10.89
CA TYR A 124 -7.91 -8.52 9.76
C TYR A 124 -8.31 -7.15 9.17
N PRO A 125 -7.90 -6.84 7.94
CA PRO A 125 -8.32 -5.63 7.27
C PRO A 125 -9.67 -5.82 6.57
N VAL A 126 -10.41 -4.73 6.42
CA VAL A 126 -11.30 -4.54 5.28
C VAL A 126 -10.58 -3.66 4.25
N TRP A 127 -10.84 -3.86 2.97
CA TRP A 127 -10.18 -3.09 1.91
C TRP A 127 -11.14 -2.72 0.80
N GLY A 128 -10.72 -1.80 -0.07
CA GLY A 128 -11.38 -1.55 -1.35
C GLY A 128 -10.52 -0.73 -2.29
N SER A 129 -10.86 -0.74 -3.57
CA SER A 129 -10.12 -0.02 -4.60
C SER A 129 -10.73 1.33 -4.93
N THR A 130 -9.89 2.28 -5.31
CA THR A 130 -10.29 3.51 -6.01
C THR A 130 -9.58 3.56 -7.37
N PRO A 131 -10.15 4.17 -8.42
CA PRO A 131 -9.47 4.28 -9.70
C PRO A 131 -8.08 4.93 -9.54
N PRO A 132 -7.01 4.39 -10.14
CA PRO A 132 -5.65 4.92 -9.99
C PRO A 132 -5.51 6.37 -10.53
N GLY A 133 -6.36 6.76 -11.48
CA GLY A 133 -6.43 8.14 -11.97
C GLY A 133 -7.15 9.13 -11.04
N ASP A 134 -7.87 8.66 -10.02
CA ASP A 134 -8.56 9.51 -9.05
C ASP A 134 -7.61 9.92 -7.90
N LEU A 135 -6.80 10.95 -8.16
CA LEU A 135 -5.88 11.48 -7.15
C LEU A 135 -6.61 12.12 -5.96
N ASN A 136 -7.86 12.57 -6.08
CA ASN A 136 -8.63 13.02 -4.92
C ASN A 136 -8.99 11.82 -4.03
N GLY A 137 -9.45 10.72 -4.63
CA GLY A 137 -9.69 9.45 -3.96
C GLY A 137 -8.45 8.92 -3.25
N LEU A 138 -7.30 8.88 -3.92
CA LEU A 138 -6.03 8.46 -3.30
C LEU A 138 -5.71 9.29 -2.06
N ARG A 139 -5.81 10.62 -2.14
CA ARG A 139 -5.58 11.52 -0.99
C ARG A 139 -6.60 11.30 0.14
N LEU A 140 -7.86 11.00 -0.18
CA LEU A 140 -8.88 10.65 0.82
C LEU A 140 -8.59 9.31 1.49
N VAL A 141 -8.07 8.32 0.75
CA VAL A 141 -7.58 7.07 1.32
C VAL A 141 -6.45 7.33 2.31
N MET A 142 -5.44 8.13 1.94
CA MET A 142 -4.35 8.49 2.87
C MET A 142 -4.87 9.18 4.13
N ALA A 143 -5.81 10.12 3.97
CA ALA A 143 -6.38 10.89 5.08
C ALA A 143 -7.32 10.06 5.97
N GLY A 144 -8.07 9.13 5.39
CA GLY A 144 -9.17 8.42 6.07
C GLY A 144 -8.86 7.01 6.51
N MET A 145 -7.91 6.34 5.84
CA MET A 145 -7.55 4.93 6.05
C MET A 145 -6.09 4.77 6.48
N GLY A 146 -5.35 5.87 6.59
CA GLY A 146 -4.00 5.91 7.15
C GLY A 146 -2.92 5.97 6.08
N ALA A 147 -2.91 5.06 5.11
CA ALA A 147 -2.05 5.14 3.93
C ALA A 147 -2.82 4.60 2.71
N ALA A 148 -2.40 4.97 1.50
CA ALA A 148 -2.88 4.29 0.30
C ALA A 148 -1.89 3.19 -0.08
N TYR A 149 -2.38 1.98 -0.27
CA TYR A 149 -1.60 0.82 -0.71
C TYR A 149 -1.63 0.79 -2.25
N LEU A 150 -0.45 0.93 -2.87
CA LEU A 150 -0.33 1.20 -4.29
C LEU A 150 0.53 0.14 -4.98
N GLY A 151 0.04 -0.35 -6.11
CA GLY A 151 0.85 -0.96 -7.15
C GLY A 151 1.38 0.11 -8.11
N VAL A 152 2.68 0.09 -8.38
CA VAL A 152 3.36 1.00 -9.33
C VAL A 152 4.28 0.27 -10.30
N GLU A 153 4.41 0.79 -11.52
CA GLU A 153 5.30 0.27 -12.56
C GLU A 153 6.61 1.06 -12.60
N LEU A 154 7.60 0.69 -11.77
CA LEU A 154 8.87 1.41 -11.70
C LEU A 154 9.65 1.35 -13.02
N ALA A 155 10.26 2.47 -13.38
CA ALA A 155 11.18 2.60 -14.49
C ALA A 155 12.63 2.43 -14.02
N LEU A 156 13.56 2.13 -14.93
CA LEU A 156 14.99 2.02 -14.59
C LEU A 156 15.56 3.33 -14.01
N ALA A 157 15.07 4.50 -14.42
CA ALA A 157 15.44 5.78 -13.83
C ALA A 157 15.12 5.88 -12.33
N ASP A 158 14.14 5.12 -11.83
CA ASP A 158 13.74 5.13 -10.41
C ASP A 158 14.75 4.39 -9.51
N GLN A 159 15.76 3.71 -10.08
CA GLN A 159 16.88 3.12 -9.33
C GLN A 159 17.81 4.15 -8.70
N ALA A 160 17.81 5.39 -9.19
CA ALA A 160 18.67 6.45 -8.69
C ALA A 160 18.50 6.65 -7.17
N GLU A 161 19.60 6.64 -6.42
CA GLU A 161 19.58 6.76 -4.96
C GLU A 161 19.48 8.22 -4.49
N GLY A 162 18.85 8.44 -3.33
CA GLY A 162 18.93 9.71 -2.59
C GLY A 162 18.15 10.90 -3.16
N GLY A 163 17.43 10.73 -4.27
CA GLY A 163 16.68 11.78 -4.94
C GLY A 163 15.16 11.74 -4.72
N VAL A 164 14.48 12.77 -5.22
CA VAL A 164 13.02 12.75 -5.42
C VAL A 164 12.74 12.00 -6.71
N TRP A 165 11.85 11.01 -6.65
CA TRP A 165 11.34 10.35 -7.85
C TRP A 165 10.46 11.32 -8.65
N ASP A 166 10.90 11.60 -9.87
CA ASP A 166 10.28 12.51 -10.81
C ASP A 166 10.51 12.00 -12.24
N ILE A 167 9.57 12.30 -13.14
CA ILE A 167 9.68 11.93 -14.56
C ILE A 167 10.77 12.70 -15.31
N THR A 168 11.35 13.73 -14.68
CA THR A 168 12.48 14.51 -15.21
C THR A 168 13.85 13.94 -14.82
N THR A 169 13.90 12.92 -13.95
CA THR A 169 15.15 12.23 -13.61
C THR A 169 15.80 11.65 -14.88
N PRO A 170 17.12 11.83 -15.11
CA PRO A 170 17.79 11.23 -16.25
C PRO A 170 17.73 9.70 -16.24
N GLY A 171 17.64 9.09 -17.42
CA GLY A 171 17.60 7.63 -17.59
C GLY A 171 16.35 7.16 -18.32
N ASP A 172 16.15 5.84 -18.34
CA ASP A 172 14.94 5.25 -18.94
C ASP A 172 13.73 5.46 -18.01
N GLN A 173 12.78 6.22 -18.53
CA GLN A 173 11.54 6.64 -17.86
C GLN A 173 10.33 5.77 -18.23
N THR A 174 10.53 4.69 -18.99
CA THR A 174 9.47 3.77 -19.43
C THR A 174 8.85 3.07 -18.22
N PRO A 175 7.55 3.28 -17.92
CA PRO A 175 6.89 2.57 -16.83
C PRO A 175 7.07 1.06 -16.95
N GLY A 176 7.45 0.42 -15.85
CA GLY A 176 7.62 -1.02 -15.76
C GLY A 176 8.95 -1.56 -16.29
N SER A 177 9.84 -0.71 -16.84
CA SER A 177 11.14 -1.19 -17.34
C SER A 177 12.07 -1.71 -16.24
N TRP A 178 11.86 -1.31 -14.98
CA TRP A 178 12.47 -1.97 -13.84
C TRP A 178 11.58 -3.09 -13.28
N GLY A 179 10.26 -2.85 -13.21
CA GLY A 179 9.25 -3.84 -12.85
C GLY A 179 8.17 -3.28 -11.93
N GLY A 180 7.23 -4.13 -11.51
CA GLY A 180 6.13 -3.76 -10.62
C GLY A 180 6.52 -3.78 -9.14
N HIS A 181 6.14 -2.75 -8.40
CA HIS A 181 6.41 -2.61 -6.97
C HIS A 181 5.18 -2.20 -6.17
N CYS A 182 5.06 -2.71 -4.95
CA CYS A 182 4.04 -2.30 -3.99
C CYS A 182 4.66 -1.33 -2.98
N LEU A 183 4.00 -0.20 -2.73
CA LEU A 183 4.43 0.81 -1.76
C LEU A 183 3.23 1.51 -1.13
N LEU A 184 3.49 2.31 -0.08
CA LEU A 184 2.43 3.05 0.60
C LEU A 184 2.55 4.56 0.40
N ALA A 185 1.53 5.24 -0.10
CA ALA A 185 1.48 6.70 -0.02
C ALA A 185 1.05 7.13 1.40
N TRP A 186 1.91 7.90 2.06
CA TRP A 186 1.77 8.24 3.48
C TRP A 186 1.44 9.70 3.77
N ALA A 187 2.12 10.65 3.13
CA ALA A 187 1.92 12.08 3.36
C ALA A 187 2.14 12.86 2.06
N TYR A 188 1.66 14.10 2.00
CA TYR A 188 1.94 15.00 0.88
C TYR A 188 1.91 16.47 1.29
N ASP A 189 2.75 17.28 0.66
CA ASP A 189 2.92 18.70 1.02
C ASP A 189 2.10 19.68 0.17
N GLY A 190 1.41 19.19 -0.86
CA GLY A 190 0.57 19.95 -1.78
C GLY A 190 -0.13 19.03 -2.78
N THR A 191 -0.91 19.60 -3.69
CA THR A 191 -1.73 18.83 -4.66
C THR A 191 -1.34 19.06 -6.12
N ASP A 192 -0.40 19.96 -6.37
CA ASP A 192 0.09 20.26 -7.70
C ASP A 192 1.08 19.18 -8.16
N GLU A 193 1.27 19.02 -9.47
CA GLU A 193 2.11 17.98 -10.10
C GLU A 193 3.57 17.94 -9.60
N GLY A 194 4.09 19.06 -9.10
CA GLY A 194 5.45 19.14 -8.51
C GLY A 194 5.50 18.99 -6.99
N SER A 195 4.35 18.91 -6.32
CA SER A 195 4.30 18.72 -4.87
C SER A 195 4.77 17.32 -4.50
N ILE A 196 5.33 17.20 -3.30
CA ILE A 196 5.97 15.99 -2.82
C ILE A 196 4.96 15.07 -2.15
N VAL A 197 5.04 13.81 -2.51
CA VAL A 197 4.40 12.66 -1.86
C VAL A 197 5.48 11.84 -1.15
N HIS A 198 5.19 11.43 0.08
CA HIS A 198 6.06 10.58 0.89
C HIS A 198 5.57 9.14 0.75
N LEU A 199 6.43 8.26 0.24
CA LEU A 199 6.14 6.86 -0.04
C LEU A 199 6.91 5.97 0.94
N LEU A 200 6.23 5.07 1.64
CA LEU A 200 6.87 4.08 2.52
C LEU A 200 7.26 2.87 1.68
N THR A 201 8.55 2.56 1.63
CA THR A 201 9.09 1.42 0.89
C THR A 201 10.51 1.10 1.38
N TRP A 202 10.91 -0.18 1.29
CA TRP A 202 12.27 -0.65 1.61
C TRP A 202 12.85 -0.12 2.93
N GLY A 203 12.06 -0.14 4.01
CA GLY A 203 12.51 0.32 5.31
C GLY A 203 12.72 1.82 5.46
N GLY A 204 12.23 2.64 4.52
CA GLY A 204 12.40 4.08 4.55
C GLY A 204 11.25 4.85 3.91
N ILE A 205 11.46 6.16 3.81
CA ILE A 205 10.57 7.10 3.12
C ILE A 205 11.25 7.54 1.83
N GLN A 206 10.68 7.16 0.70
CA GLN A 206 11.06 7.65 -0.63
C GLN A 206 10.17 8.85 -0.98
N ARG A 207 10.78 9.94 -1.42
CA ARG A 207 10.04 11.12 -1.89
C ARG A 207 9.76 10.98 -3.38
N ALA A 208 8.55 11.35 -3.80
CA ALA A 208 8.17 11.40 -5.21
C ALA A 208 7.34 12.66 -5.49
N THR A 209 7.22 13.07 -6.73
CA THR A 209 6.26 14.11 -7.14
C THR A 209 4.91 13.50 -7.52
N TRP A 210 3.82 14.28 -7.46
CA TRP A 210 2.52 13.81 -7.95
C TRP A 210 2.52 13.40 -9.42
N ARG A 211 3.31 14.07 -10.27
CA ARG A 211 3.48 13.65 -11.67
C ARG A 211 4.11 12.27 -11.80
N TRP A 212 5.05 11.95 -10.92
CA TRP A 212 5.65 10.62 -10.87
C TRP A 212 4.60 9.59 -10.48
N VAL A 213 3.83 9.84 -9.41
CA VAL A 213 2.75 8.96 -8.96
C VAL A 213 1.77 8.70 -10.11
N ARG A 214 1.29 9.75 -10.77
CA ARG A 214 0.39 9.66 -11.93
C ARG A 214 0.97 8.81 -13.06
N SER A 215 2.27 8.92 -13.32
CA SER A 215 2.94 8.22 -14.42
C SER A 215 3.26 6.75 -14.14
N ARG A 216 3.17 6.31 -12.88
CA ARG A 216 3.60 4.97 -12.44
C ARG A 216 2.49 4.12 -11.85
N ILE A 217 1.43 4.74 -11.34
CA ILE A 217 0.37 4.04 -10.61
C ILE A 217 -0.43 3.12 -11.53
N MET A 218 -0.54 1.84 -11.15
CA MET A 218 -1.39 0.85 -11.82
C MET A 218 -2.67 0.56 -11.02
N GLU A 219 -2.59 0.59 -9.70
CA GLU A 219 -3.73 0.33 -8.82
C GLU A 219 -3.61 1.10 -7.49
N CYS A 220 -4.75 1.37 -6.86
CA CYS A 220 -4.84 2.14 -5.63
C CYS A 220 -5.88 1.53 -4.70
N HIS A 221 -5.45 1.10 -3.52
CA HIS A 221 -6.28 0.44 -2.53
C HIS A 221 -6.24 1.17 -1.20
N GLY A 222 -7.40 1.24 -0.54
CA GLY A 222 -7.50 1.62 0.86
C GLY A 222 -7.63 0.39 1.73
N ILE A 223 -6.91 0.38 2.86
CA ILE A 223 -6.90 -0.72 3.82
C ILE A 223 -7.25 -0.16 5.19
N ALA A 224 -8.20 -0.78 5.88
CA ALA A 224 -8.64 -0.31 7.19
C ALA A 224 -8.63 -1.44 8.22
N TRP A 225 -7.96 -1.16 9.34
CA TRP A 225 -7.73 -2.11 10.43
C TRP A 225 -8.59 -1.71 11.63
N ARG A 226 -9.76 -2.36 11.81
CA ARG A 226 -10.64 -2.00 12.95
C ARG A 226 -9.94 -2.13 14.30
N GLN A 227 -9.01 -3.07 14.38
CA GLN A 227 -8.23 -3.38 15.57
C GLN A 227 -7.23 -2.27 15.93
N LEU A 228 -6.84 -1.41 14.98
CA LEU A 228 -5.84 -0.36 15.19
C LEU A 228 -6.41 1.05 15.08
N MET A 229 -7.45 1.23 14.26
CA MET A 229 -8.02 2.53 13.95
C MET A 229 -9.02 2.98 15.02
N PRO A 230 -9.06 4.28 15.37
CA PRO A 230 -10.11 4.82 16.22
C PRO A 230 -11.49 4.65 15.57
N ALA A 231 -12.53 4.54 16.41
CA ALA A 231 -13.92 4.53 15.92
C ALA A 231 -14.32 5.86 15.24
N SER A 232 -13.65 6.95 15.60
CA SER A 232 -13.77 8.27 14.98
C SER A 232 -12.76 8.40 13.83
N GLY A 233 -13.22 8.80 12.65
CA GLY A 233 -12.36 9.00 11.47
C GLY A 233 -13.18 9.37 10.24
N LEU A 234 -12.55 9.51 9.07
CA LEU A 234 -13.31 9.72 7.82
C LEU A 234 -14.08 8.46 7.42
N LEU A 235 -13.46 7.28 7.57
CA LEU A 235 -14.12 5.99 7.43
C LEU A 235 -14.83 5.65 8.75
N ASN A 236 -16.13 5.91 8.82
CA ASN A 236 -16.93 5.67 10.03
C ASN A 236 -18.35 5.23 9.70
N GLY A 237 -19.10 4.81 10.74
CA GLY A 237 -20.55 4.60 10.66
C GLY A 237 -20.95 3.76 9.45
N GLN A 238 -21.77 4.36 8.58
CA GLN A 238 -22.28 3.71 7.38
C GLN A 238 -21.17 3.27 6.42
N ASP A 239 -20.16 4.12 6.16
CA ASP A 239 -19.09 3.79 5.21
C ASP A 239 -18.30 2.54 5.66
N TRP A 240 -18.10 2.38 6.98
CA TRP A 240 -17.50 1.17 7.52
C TRP A 240 -18.39 -0.06 7.29
N GLY A 241 -19.69 0.07 7.57
CA GLY A 241 -20.66 -1.01 7.40
C GLY A 241 -20.76 -1.46 5.95
N ASP A 242 -20.81 -0.51 5.02
CA ASP A 242 -20.84 -0.76 3.58
C ASP A 242 -19.58 -1.48 3.13
N LEU A 243 -18.39 -0.97 3.50
CA LEU A 243 -17.13 -1.60 3.14
C LEU A 243 -16.99 -3.02 3.72
N GLN A 244 -17.46 -3.24 4.95
CA GLN A 244 -17.48 -4.57 5.55
C GLN A 244 -18.43 -5.51 4.81
N ALA A 245 -19.61 -5.05 4.41
CA ALA A 245 -20.56 -5.83 3.63
C ALA A 245 -20.01 -6.21 2.25
N ASP A 246 -19.36 -5.27 1.56
CA ASP A 246 -18.72 -5.52 0.27
C ASP A 246 -17.60 -6.57 0.36
N ASN A 247 -16.76 -6.49 1.39
CA ASN A 247 -15.73 -7.49 1.65
C ASN A 247 -16.34 -8.88 1.94
N ALA A 248 -17.39 -8.94 2.75
CA ALA A 248 -18.07 -10.20 3.04
C ALA A 248 -18.67 -10.81 1.77
N ALA A 249 -19.35 -10.01 0.94
CA ALA A 249 -19.91 -10.46 -0.33
C ALA A 249 -18.82 -10.99 -1.26
N PHE A 250 -17.71 -10.26 -1.40
CA PHE A 250 -16.58 -10.64 -2.26
C PHE A 250 -15.95 -11.97 -1.84
N LEU A 251 -15.80 -12.23 -0.54
CA LEU A 251 -15.18 -13.47 -0.05
C LEU A 251 -16.07 -14.71 -0.21
N THR A 252 -17.37 -14.53 -0.44
CA THR A 252 -18.36 -15.62 -0.59
C THR A 252 -18.81 -15.86 -2.04
N ALA A 253 -18.36 -15.04 -2.98
CA ALA A 253 -18.67 -15.13 -4.41
C ALA A 253 -17.76 -16.15 -5.13
#